data_AF-A0A242YYN5-F1
#
_entry.id   AF-A0A242YYN5-F1
#
_cell.length_a   1.000
_cell.length_b   1.000
_cell.length_c   1.000
_cell.angle_alpha   90.00
_cell.angle_beta   90.00
_cell.angle_gamma   90.00
#
_symmetry.space_group_name_H-M   'P 1'
#
loop_
_entity.id
_entity.type
_entity.pdbx_description
1 polymer ?
#
loop_
_entity_poly.entity_id
_entity_poly.type
_entity_poly.pdbx_seq_one_letter_code
_entity_poly.pdbx_strand_id
1 'polypeptide(L)'
;MIKNSKQLHLMRKSARYLLALSLWSIITYFVIEALVPEYIFVQIIVLLLFSVSFLFGVIIKLMTMILVKNWYKEGVKLSDSIKLESLLLIPSLLNGNKVIELHLKPCEFTDGFYKLRRKKKDLIEELSESFEEDYRKIALWNNDAPLVTTTHTSMVALWKRTSQENYQIVPIELLDRYAKMSYLEWFFASFAITGKISFSRPKNWSSYQFLKKG
;
A
#
# COMPACT_ATOMS: atom_id res chain seq x y z
N MET A 1 -11.13 11.82 -0.77
CA MET A 1 -10.24 11.02 0.08
C MET A 1 -10.76 9.59 0.25
N ILE A 2 -9.88 8.62 0.07
CA ILE A 2 -10.16 7.19 0.24
C ILE A 2 -10.34 6.89 1.74
N LYS A 3 -11.55 6.52 2.15
CA LYS A 3 -11.92 6.35 3.58
C LYS A 3 -11.01 5.35 4.30
N ASN A 4 -10.73 4.22 3.64
CA ASN A 4 -9.94 3.14 4.20
C ASN A 4 -8.46 3.52 4.35
N SER A 5 -7.90 4.29 3.40
CA SER A 5 -6.50 4.71 3.46
C SER A 5 -6.22 5.74 4.56
N LYS A 6 -7.10 6.73 4.78
CA LYS A 6 -6.94 7.66 5.91
C LYS A 6 -6.99 6.95 7.25
N GLN A 7 -7.99 6.09 7.45
CA GLN A 7 -8.13 5.34 8.70
C GLN A 7 -6.89 4.46 8.94
N LEU A 8 -6.44 3.77 7.89
CA LEU A 8 -5.23 2.94 7.97
C LEU A 8 -3.98 3.77 8.28
N HIS A 9 -3.81 4.92 7.63
CA HIS A 9 -2.68 5.79 7.89
C HIS A 9 -2.69 6.34 9.32
N LEU A 10 -3.85 6.79 9.81
CA LEU A 10 -3.99 7.29 11.17
C LEU A 10 -3.66 6.19 12.18
N MET A 11 -4.17 4.97 11.99
CA MET A 11 -3.84 3.83 12.84
C MET A 11 -2.35 3.50 12.81
N ARG A 12 -1.72 3.45 11.62
CA ARG A 12 -0.27 3.24 11.48
C ARG A 12 0.57 4.36 12.11
N LYS A 13 0.09 5.61 12.02
CA LYS A 13 0.75 6.78 12.63
C LYS A 13 0.66 6.68 14.15
N SER A 14 -0.54 6.44 14.70
CA SER A 14 -0.75 6.25 16.14
C SER A 14 0.05 5.07 16.70
N ALA A 15 0.08 3.94 16.00
CA ALA A 15 0.89 2.79 16.40
C ALA A 15 2.39 3.14 16.49
N ARG A 16 2.93 3.89 15.51
CA ARG A 16 4.33 4.35 15.54
C ARG A 16 4.62 5.28 16.71
N TYR A 17 3.72 6.22 17.02
CA TYR A 17 3.89 7.08 18.18
C TYR A 17 3.86 6.31 19.50
N LEU A 18 2.92 5.38 19.65
CA LEU A 18 2.81 4.56 20.86
C LEU A 18 4.02 3.64 21.05
N LEU A 19 4.53 3.06 19.96
CA LEU A 19 5.77 2.28 19.99
C LEU A 19 6.99 3.15 20.35
N ALA A 20 7.10 4.35 19.76
CA ALA A 20 8.16 5.29 20.09
C ALA A 20 8.08 5.73 21.56
N LEU A 21 6.88 6.05 22.06
CA LEU A 21 6.65 6.40 23.46
C LEU A 21 7.04 5.25 24.38
N SER A 22 6.70 4.01 24.02
CA SER A 22 7.07 2.82 24.79
C SER A 22 8.60 2.64 24.85
N LEU A 23 9.31 2.82 23.72
CA LEU A 23 10.76 2.78 23.70
C LEU A 23 11.38 3.88 24.56
N TRP A 24 10.86 5.11 24.48
CA TRP A 24 11.30 6.21 25.32
C TRP A 24 11.10 5.92 26.81
N SER A 25 9.96 5.35 27.21
CA SER A 25 9.73 4.99 28.62
C SER A 25 10.70 3.93 29.14
N ILE A 26 11.14 2.97 28.31
CA ILE A 26 12.19 2.02 28.69
C ILE A 26 13.52 2.73 28.91
N ILE A 27 13.90 3.64 28.01
CA ILE A 27 15.16 4.39 28.14
C ILE A 27 15.12 5.22 29.43
N THR A 28 14.01 5.91 29.69
CA THR A 28 13.82 6.69 30.93
C THR A 28 13.90 5.80 32.18
N TYR A 29 13.33 4.59 32.14
CA TYR A 29 13.45 3.63 33.25
C TYR A 29 14.92 3.33 33.57
N PHE A 30 15.74 2.96 32.58
CA PHE A 30 17.15 2.63 32.81
C PHE A 30 17.96 3.84 33.30
N VAL A 31 17.64 5.05 32.84
CA VAL A 31 18.28 6.28 33.32
C VAL A 31 17.93 6.54 34.79
N ILE A 32 16.67 6.36 35.19
CA ILE A 32 16.24 6.52 36.59
C ILE A 32 16.89 5.45 37.47
N GLU A 33 16.93 4.19 37.03
CA GLU A 33 17.61 3.10 37.73
C GLU A 33 19.07 3.44 38.02
N ALA A 34 19.79 3.99 37.04
CA ALA A 34 21.20 4.34 37.17
C ALA A 34 21.45 5.57 38.08
N LEU A 35 20.50 6.51 38.13
CA LEU A 35 20.66 7.77 38.88
C LEU A 35 20.14 7.70 40.31
N VAL A 36 19.02 7.00 40.53
CA VAL A 36 18.32 6.99 41.82
C VAL A 36 17.63 5.63 42.07
N PRO A 37 18.40 4.56 42.36
CA PRO A 37 17.90 3.19 42.45
C PRO A 37 16.93 2.95 43.62
N GLU A 38 16.94 3.82 44.64
CA GLU A 38 16.14 3.68 45.86
C GLU A 38 14.64 4.00 45.64
N TYR A 39 14.29 4.64 44.52
CA TYR A 39 12.92 5.11 44.25
C TYR A 39 12.09 4.10 43.44
N ILE A 40 11.83 2.94 44.05
CA ILE A 40 11.05 1.83 43.48
C ILE A 40 9.67 2.29 42.95
N PHE A 41 9.01 3.23 43.63
CA PHE A 41 7.70 3.73 43.21
C PHE A 41 7.72 4.40 41.82
N VAL A 42 8.79 5.15 41.52
CA VAL A 42 8.96 5.82 40.21
C VAL A 42 9.22 4.78 39.12
N GLN A 43 10.08 3.79 39.39
CA GLN A 43 10.36 2.66 38.49
C GLN A 43 9.08 1.89 38.11
N ILE A 44 8.22 1.61 39.10
CA ILE A 44 6.93 0.94 38.88
C ILE A 44 6.01 1.76 37.96
N ILE A 45 5.89 3.06 38.20
CA ILE A 45 5.04 3.94 37.37
C ILE A 45 5.55 3.95 35.91
N VAL A 46 6.86 4.06 35.70
CA VAL A 46 7.45 4.08 34.35
C VAL A 46 7.22 2.75 33.63
N LEU A 47 7.40 1.62 34.32
CA LEU A 47 7.15 0.29 33.76
C LEU A 47 5.66 0.09 33.40
N LEU A 48 4.75 0.63 34.21
CA LEU A 48 3.31 0.57 33.95
C LEU A 48 2.92 1.42 32.73
N LEU A 49 3.44 2.65 32.62
CA LEU A 49 3.26 3.50 31.45
C LEU A 49 3.80 2.85 30.18
N PHE A 50 4.97 2.19 30.27
CA PHE A 50 5.54 1.40 29.18
C PHE A 50 4.57 0.29 28.76
N SER A 51 4.12 -0.52 29.71
CA SER A 51 3.30 -1.71 29.46
C SER A 51 1.97 -1.36 28.80
N VAL A 52 1.30 -0.30 29.29
CA VAL A 52 0.04 0.19 28.70
C VAL A 52 0.26 0.75 27.30
N SER A 53 1.27 1.60 27.11
CA SER A 53 1.56 2.21 25.80
C SER A 53 1.94 1.16 24.75
N PHE A 54 2.75 0.17 25.15
CA PHE A 54 3.15 -0.94 24.30
C PHE A 54 1.95 -1.81 23.91
N LEU A 55 1.11 -2.21 24.87
CA LEU A 55 -0.09 -3.01 24.61
C LEU A 55 -1.04 -2.30 23.64
N PHE A 56 -1.31 -1.01 23.83
CA PHE A 56 -2.12 -0.23 22.90
C PHE A 56 -1.50 -0.15 21.50
N GLY A 57 -0.18 0.04 21.41
CA GLY A 57 0.55 0.00 20.14
C GLY A 57 0.38 -1.34 19.41
N VAL A 58 0.46 -2.45 20.12
CA VAL A 58 0.25 -3.81 19.60
C VAL A 58 -1.20 -4.00 19.12
N ILE A 59 -2.20 -3.60 19.91
CA ILE A 59 -3.62 -3.72 19.55
C ILE A 59 -3.92 -2.95 18.26
N ILE A 60 -3.46 -1.70 18.15
CA ILE A 60 -3.67 -0.89 16.94
C ILE A 60 -2.98 -1.54 15.73
N LYS A 61 -1.77 -2.09 15.90
CA LYS A 61 -1.06 -2.83 14.84
C LYS A 61 -1.86 -4.06 14.38
N LEU A 62 -2.40 -4.84 15.31
CA LEU A 62 -3.23 -6.01 14.99
C LEU A 62 -4.50 -5.61 14.24
N MET A 63 -5.23 -4.60 14.73
CA MET A 63 -6.42 -4.10 14.04
C MET A 63 -6.10 -3.58 12.63
N THR A 64 -4.99 -2.85 12.49
CA THR A 64 -4.48 -2.38 11.19
C THR A 64 -4.25 -3.57 10.25
N MET A 65 -3.60 -4.63 10.75
CA MET A 65 -3.32 -5.83 9.96
C MET A 65 -4.61 -6.56 9.53
N ILE A 66 -5.59 -6.68 10.43
CA ILE A 66 -6.88 -7.31 10.13
C ILE A 66 -7.65 -6.51 9.07
N LEU A 67 -7.72 -5.18 9.22
CA LEU A 67 -8.40 -4.30 8.26
C LEU A 67 -7.77 -4.39 6.87
N VAL A 68 -6.43 -4.31 6.78
CA VAL A 68 -5.71 -4.47 5.50
C VAL A 68 -5.96 -5.85 4.91
N LYS A 69 -5.94 -6.90 5.74
CA LYS A 69 -6.14 -8.27 5.28
C LYS A 69 -7.54 -8.47 4.69
N ASN A 70 -8.57 -7.94 5.34
CA ASN A 70 -9.94 -8.06 4.84
C ASN A 70 -10.13 -7.26 3.56
N TRP A 71 -9.65 -6.01 3.53
CA TRP A 71 -9.69 -5.14 2.36
C TRP A 71 -8.95 -5.77 1.16
N TYR A 72 -7.75 -6.32 1.40
CA TYR A 72 -6.99 -7.04 0.38
C TYR A 72 -7.71 -8.31 -0.10
N LYS A 73 -8.28 -9.11 0.82
CA LYS A 73 -9.04 -10.31 0.47
C LYS A 73 -10.27 -10.01 -0.38
N GLU A 74 -10.99 -8.94 -0.07
CA GLU A 74 -12.12 -8.49 -0.89
C GLU A 74 -11.66 -8.10 -2.30
N GLY A 75 -10.54 -7.38 -2.40
CA GLY A 75 -9.97 -7.04 -3.69
C GLY A 75 -9.50 -8.26 -4.50
N VAL A 76 -8.84 -9.23 -3.84
CA VAL A 76 -8.43 -10.48 -4.49
C VAL A 76 -9.64 -11.25 -5.01
N LYS A 77 -10.68 -11.43 -4.18
CA LYS A 77 -11.93 -12.10 -4.60
C LYS A 77 -12.56 -11.42 -5.82
N LEU A 78 -12.58 -10.08 -5.83
CA LEU A 78 -13.11 -9.31 -6.94
C LEU A 78 -12.30 -9.55 -8.22
N SER A 79 -10.99 -9.35 -8.15
CA SER A 79 -10.08 -9.60 -9.28
C SER A 79 -10.18 -11.02 -9.82
N ASP A 80 -10.23 -12.02 -8.94
CA ASP A 80 -10.34 -13.42 -9.32
C ASP A 80 -11.68 -13.72 -10.02
N SER A 81 -12.78 -13.08 -9.60
CA SER A 81 -14.09 -13.22 -10.25
C SER A 81 -14.10 -12.72 -11.71
N ILE A 82 -13.23 -11.76 -12.02
CA ILE A 82 -13.04 -11.17 -13.37
C ILE A 82 -11.88 -11.87 -14.10
N LYS A 83 -11.19 -12.79 -13.42
CA LYS A 83 -10.01 -13.53 -13.91
C LYS A 83 -8.85 -12.60 -14.28
N LEU A 84 -8.58 -11.60 -13.45
CA LEU A 84 -7.43 -10.70 -13.63
C LEU A 84 -6.13 -11.37 -13.17
N GLU A 85 -5.09 -11.24 -13.99
CA GLU A 85 -3.79 -11.88 -13.73
C GLU A 85 -2.82 -10.94 -13.03
N SER A 86 -2.69 -9.71 -13.53
CA SER A 86 -1.68 -8.74 -13.09
C SER A 86 -2.27 -7.53 -12.37
N LEU A 87 -3.55 -7.22 -12.58
CA LEU A 87 -4.23 -6.09 -11.93
C LEU A 87 -5.08 -6.53 -10.74
N LEU A 88 -5.07 -5.70 -9.70
CA LEU A 88 -5.87 -5.86 -8.49
C LEU A 88 -6.90 -4.75 -8.42
N LEU A 89 -8.18 -5.13 -8.31
CA LEU A 89 -9.29 -4.22 -8.10
C LEU A 89 -9.71 -4.27 -6.64
N ILE A 90 -9.83 -3.12 -5.99
CA ILE A 90 -10.26 -3.07 -4.60
C ILE A 90 -11.46 -2.13 -4.43
N PRO A 91 -12.62 -2.64 -3.98
CA PRO A 91 -13.77 -1.81 -3.65
C PRO A 91 -13.41 -0.77 -2.58
N SER A 92 -13.86 0.46 -2.76
CA SER A 92 -13.56 1.55 -1.85
C SER A 92 -14.58 2.67 -1.88
N LEU A 93 -14.35 3.69 -1.05
CA LEU A 93 -15.18 4.88 -0.93
C LEU A 93 -14.34 6.14 -1.09
N LEU A 94 -14.72 6.98 -2.06
CA LEU A 94 -14.16 8.30 -2.29
C LEU A 94 -15.22 9.35 -2.00
N ASN A 95 -15.02 10.15 -0.93
CA ASN A 95 -15.97 11.20 -0.52
C ASN A 95 -17.42 10.67 -0.34
N GLY A 96 -17.56 9.41 0.11
CA GLY A 96 -18.86 8.75 0.28
C GLY A 96 -19.36 8.00 -0.96
N ASN A 97 -18.80 8.26 -2.14
CA ASN A 97 -19.17 7.57 -3.37
C ASN A 97 -18.38 6.28 -3.54
N LYS A 98 -19.03 5.22 -4.02
CA LYS A 98 -18.39 3.96 -4.36
C LYS A 98 -17.42 4.15 -5.52
N VAL A 99 -16.21 3.64 -5.37
CA VAL A 99 -15.18 3.61 -6.42
C VAL A 99 -14.46 2.27 -6.38
N ILE A 100 -13.82 1.91 -7.48
CA ILE A 100 -12.90 0.77 -7.55
C ILE A 100 -11.48 1.31 -7.65
N GLU A 101 -10.63 0.94 -6.69
CA GLU A 101 -9.22 1.25 -6.76
C GLU A 101 -8.47 0.22 -7.60
N LEU A 102 -7.73 0.69 -8.60
CA LEU A 102 -6.86 -0.13 -9.43
C LEU A 102 -5.43 -0.10 -8.88
N HIS A 103 -4.88 -1.30 -8.67
CA HIS A 103 -3.52 -1.52 -8.20
C HIS A 103 -2.81 -2.57 -9.06
N LEU A 104 -1.49 -2.56 -9.04
CA LEU A 104 -0.70 -3.71 -9.49
C LEU A 104 -0.86 -4.82 -8.45
N LYS A 105 -1.14 -6.05 -8.88
CA LYS A 105 -1.17 -7.21 -7.97
C LYS A 105 0.21 -7.38 -7.34
N PRO A 106 0.31 -7.54 -6.01
CA PRO A 106 1.62 -7.68 -5.36
C PRO A 106 2.37 -8.89 -5.91
N CYS A 107 3.60 -8.68 -6.36
CA CYS A 107 4.53 -9.75 -6.69
C CYS A 107 5.23 -10.24 -5.41
N GLU A 108 5.61 -11.51 -5.39
CA GLU A 108 6.42 -12.04 -4.30
C GLU A 108 7.87 -11.62 -4.49
N PHE A 109 8.61 -11.44 -3.40
CA PHE A 109 10.04 -11.12 -3.49
C PHE A 109 10.83 -12.20 -4.22
N THR A 110 10.40 -13.46 -4.05
CA THR A 110 10.92 -14.66 -4.72
C THR A 110 10.87 -14.54 -6.25
N ASP A 111 9.87 -13.85 -6.81
CA ASP A 111 9.72 -13.62 -8.25
C ASP A 111 10.93 -12.91 -8.87
N GLY A 112 11.59 -12.05 -8.09
CA GLY A 112 12.76 -11.31 -8.55
C GLY A 112 13.94 -12.23 -8.89
N PHE A 113 14.11 -13.35 -8.18
CA PHE A 113 15.19 -14.29 -8.43
C PHE A 113 15.06 -14.98 -9.79
N TYR A 114 13.84 -15.34 -10.20
CA TYR A 114 13.58 -15.92 -11.53
C TYR A 114 13.81 -14.91 -12.67
N LYS A 115 13.82 -13.60 -12.35
CA LYS A 115 13.95 -12.50 -13.31
C LYS A 115 15.36 -11.93 -13.39
N LEU A 116 16.30 -12.35 -12.53
CA LEU A 116 17.66 -11.81 -12.43
C LEU A 116 18.42 -11.73 -13.75
N ARG A 117 18.30 -12.76 -14.59
CA ARG A 117 19.02 -12.88 -15.87
C ARG A 117 18.26 -12.29 -17.06
N ARG A 118 17.01 -11.88 -16.85
CA ARG A 118 16.13 -11.39 -17.92
C ARG A 118 16.34 -9.90 -18.16
N LYS A 119 16.16 -9.44 -19.40
CA LYS A 119 16.23 -8.00 -19.68
C LYS A 119 14.96 -7.35 -19.16
N LYS A 120 15.12 -6.19 -18.52
CA LYS A 120 14.01 -5.40 -17.99
C LYS A 120 12.97 -5.05 -19.06
N LYS A 121 13.40 -4.83 -20.31
CA LYS A 121 12.49 -4.51 -21.43
C LYS A 121 11.49 -5.65 -21.65
N ASP A 122 11.99 -6.87 -21.81
CA ASP A 122 11.18 -8.07 -22.04
C ASP A 122 10.17 -8.29 -20.90
N LEU A 123 10.59 -8.11 -19.64
CA LEU A 123 9.70 -8.21 -18.48
C LEU A 123 8.57 -7.17 -18.48
N ILE A 124 8.88 -5.94 -18.92
CA ILE A 124 7.88 -4.87 -18.99
C ILE A 124 6.94 -5.09 -20.18
N GLU A 125 7.41 -5.72 -21.26
CA GLU A 125 6.61 -6.08 -22.42
C GLU A 125 5.60 -7.18 -22.07
N GLU A 126 6.04 -8.28 -21.43
CA GLU A 126 5.14 -9.32 -20.90
C GLU A 126 4.10 -8.76 -19.93
N LEU A 127 4.52 -7.87 -19.03
CA LEU A 127 3.60 -7.21 -18.11
C LEU A 127 2.61 -6.30 -18.85
N SER A 128 3.01 -5.71 -19.98
CA SER A 128 2.14 -4.86 -20.79
C SER A 128 1.03 -5.67 -21.45
N GLU A 129 1.38 -6.83 -22.04
CA GLU A 129 0.41 -7.75 -22.65
C GLU A 129 -0.62 -8.23 -21.61
N SER A 130 -0.15 -8.61 -20.42
CA SER A 130 -1.05 -8.99 -19.32
C SER A 130 -1.96 -7.84 -18.87
N PHE A 131 -1.45 -6.61 -18.84
CA PHE A 131 -2.28 -5.44 -18.54
C PHE A 131 -3.33 -5.16 -19.62
N GLU A 132 -2.99 -5.25 -20.90
CA GLU A 132 -3.94 -5.04 -22.00
C GLU A 132 -5.12 -6.01 -21.88
N GLU A 133 -4.82 -7.29 -21.63
CA GLU A 133 -5.84 -8.31 -21.42
C GLU A 133 -6.69 -8.04 -20.17
N ASP A 134 -6.07 -7.68 -19.05
CA ASP A 134 -6.80 -7.33 -17.83
C ASP A 134 -7.69 -6.11 -18.05
N TYR A 135 -7.22 -5.05 -18.72
CA TYR A 135 -8.06 -3.88 -19.03
C TYR A 135 -9.25 -4.22 -19.92
N ARG A 136 -9.07 -5.12 -20.89
CA ARG A 136 -10.16 -5.65 -21.71
C ARG A 136 -11.20 -6.36 -20.85
N LYS A 137 -10.78 -7.26 -19.96
CA LYS A 137 -11.69 -7.95 -19.01
C LYS A 137 -12.43 -6.98 -18.11
N ILE A 138 -11.74 -5.97 -17.57
CA ILE A 138 -12.36 -4.93 -16.73
C ILE A 138 -13.40 -4.13 -17.53
N ALA A 139 -13.11 -3.81 -18.79
CA ALA A 139 -14.06 -3.10 -19.64
C ALA A 139 -15.34 -3.90 -19.92
N LEU A 140 -15.23 -5.23 -19.99
CA LEU A 140 -16.38 -6.13 -20.16
C LEU A 140 -17.16 -6.39 -18.86
N TRP A 141 -16.55 -6.16 -17.69
CA TRP A 141 -17.10 -6.49 -16.36
C TRP A 141 -18.33 -5.67 -15.91
N ASN A 142 -18.91 -4.82 -16.76
CA ASN A 142 -20.14 -4.04 -16.53
C ASN A 142 -20.37 -3.58 -15.06
N ASN A 143 -19.51 -2.66 -14.61
CA ASN A 143 -19.60 -2.04 -13.30
C ASN A 143 -19.68 -0.51 -13.44
N ASP A 144 -20.65 0.10 -12.76
CA ASP A 144 -20.91 1.54 -12.80
C ASP A 144 -19.99 2.35 -11.87
N ALA A 145 -19.26 1.69 -10.97
CA ALA A 145 -18.35 2.36 -10.06
C ALA A 145 -17.12 2.93 -10.80
N PRO A 146 -16.76 4.20 -10.59
CA PRO A 146 -15.57 4.80 -11.20
C PRO A 146 -14.30 4.04 -10.84
N LEU A 147 -13.48 3.76 -11.86
CA LEU A 147 -12.16 3.15 -11.70
C LEU A 147 -11.11 4.24 -11.47
N VAL A 148 -10.42 4.17 -10.33
CA VAL A 148 -9.46 5.19 -9.89
C VAL A 148 -8.16 4.57 -9.41
N THR A 149 -7.08 5.33 -9.37
CA THR A 149 -5.80 4.87 -8.82
C THR A 149 -4.97 6.02 -8.27
N THR A 150 -3.98 5.70 -7.44
CA THR A 150 -2.91 6.62 -7.06
C THR A 150 -1.58 5.93 -7.27
N THR A 151 -0.76 6.44 -8.20
CA THR A 151 0.48 5.77 -8.59
C THR A 151 1.55 6.78 -9.02
N HIS A 152 2.76 6.28 -9.26
CA HIS A 152 3.88 7.07 -9.75
C HIS A 152 3.89 7.21 -11.28
N THR A 153 4.61 8.22 -11.77
CA THR A 153 4.62 8.62 -13.20
C THR A 153 4.96 7.47 -14.17
N SER A 154 5.92 6.61 -13.83
CA SER A 154 6.30 5.50 -14.71
C SER A 154 5.20 4.43 -14.84
N MET A 155 4.43 4.15 -13.78
CA MET A 155 3.36 3.17 -13.83
C MET A 155 2.16 3.72 -14.58
N VAL A 156 1.79 4.98 -14.36
CA VAL A 156 0.68 5.58 -15.12
C VAL A 156 1.01 5.70 -16.62
N ALA A 157 2.28 5.93 -17.00
CA ALA A 157 2.67 5.91 -18.40
C ALA A 157 2.44 4.53 -19.04
N LEU A 158 2.77 3.46 -18.31
CA LEU A 158 2.51 2.08 -18.73
C LEU A 158 1.01 1.81 -18.85
N TRP A 159 0.23 2.16 -17.82
CA TRP A 159 -1.22 2.00 -17.83
C TRP A 159 -1.92 2.82 -18.90
N LYS A 160 -1.47 4.04 -19.20
CA LYS A 160 -2.00 4.85 -20.31
C LYS A 160 -1.84 4.14 -21.63
N ARG A 161 -0.68 3.53 -21.87
CA ARG A 161 -0.40 2.76 -23.08
C ARG A 161 -1.27 1.52 -23.18
N THR A 162 -1.35 0.73 -22.10
CA THR A 162 -2.01 -0.59 -22.13
C THR A 162 -3.52 -0.53 -21.95
N SER A 163 -4.08 0.57 -21.46
CA SER A 163 -5.54 0.74 -21.34
C SER A 163 -6.18 1.52 -22.48
N GLN A 164 -5.39 2.02 -23.44
CA GLN A 164 -5.82 3.05 -24.40
C GLN A 164 -7.03 2.68 -25.25
N GLU A 165 -7.24 1.40 -25.55
CA GLU A 165 -8.38 0.94 -26.35
C GLU A 165 -9.69 1.10 -25.59
N ASN A 166 -9.66 0.86 -24.28
CA ASN A 166 -10.85 0.76 -23.44
C ASN A 166 -11.06 1.99 -22.53
N TYR A 167 -9.99 2.74 -22.24
CA TYR A 167 -10.01 3.80 -21.25
C TYR A 167 -9.22 5.04 -21.67
N GLN A 168 -9.69 6.19 -21.18
CA GLN A 168 -8.93 7.43 -21.12
C GLN A 168 -8.56 7.73 -19.67
N ILE A 169 -7.26 7.85 -19.38
CA ILE A 169 -6.77 8.14 -18.03
C ILE A 169 -6.64 9.65 -17.83
N VAL A 170 -7.45 10.21 -16.94
CA VAL A 170 -7.46 11.64 -16.58
C VAL A 170 -6.92 11.87 -15.17
N PRO A 171 -6.11 12.92 -14.94
CA PRO A 171 -5.69 13.28 -13.59
C PRO A 171 -6.88 13.79 -12.78
N ILE A 172 -6.88 13.51 -11.49
CA ILE A 172 -7.88 13.98 -10.53
C ILE A 172 -7.17 14.52 -9.28
N GLU A 173 -7.90 15.26 -8.44
CA GLU A 173 -7.35 15.76 -7.18
C GLU A 173 -6.87 14.57 -6.31
N LEU A 174 -5.70 14.75 -5.68
CA LEU A 174 -4.96 13.68 -5.01
C LEU A 174 -5.83 12.93 -3.99
N LEU A 175 -6.16 11.69 -4.33
CA LEU A 175 -7.07 10.84 -3.58
C LEU A 175 -6.47 10.34 -2.28
N ASP A 176 -5.15 10.13 -2.26
CA ASP A 176 -4.44 9.52 -1.16
C ASP A 176 -2.98 10.01 -1.02
N ARG A 177 -2.70 10.79 0.03
CA ARG A 177 -1.34 11.23 0.39
C ARG A 177 -0.47 10.11 0.96
N TYR A 178 -1.08 8.97 1.28
CA TYR A 178 -0.47 7.85 1.98
C TYR A 178 -0.19 6.64 1.10
N ALA A 179 -0.58 6.69 -0.18
CA ALA A 179 -0.28 5.67 -1.18
C ALA A 179 1.22 5.56 -1.54
N LYS A 180 2.03 6.55 -1.14
CA LYS A 180 3.48 6.56 -1.42
C LYS A 180 4.19 5.44 -0.68
N MET A 181 4.83 4.55 -1.44
CA MET A 181 5.72 3.54 -0.88
C MET A 181 6.91 4.17 -0.13
N SER A 182 7.26 3.55 1.00
CA SER A 182 8.54 3.72 1.68
C SER A 182 9.70 3.18 0.82
N TYR A 183 10.93 3.51 1.20
CA TYR A 183 12.12 3.01 0.50
C TYR A 183 12.20 1.48 0.50
N LEU A 184 11.84 0.85 1.61
CA LEU A 184 11.86 -0.59 1.75
C LEU A 184 10.78 -1.26 0.87
N GLU A 185 9.56 -0.72 0.88
CA GLU A 185 8.48 -1.20 0.00
C GLU A 185 8.87 -1.06 -1.48
N TRP A 186 9.49 0.05 -1.86
CA TRP A 186 9.98 0.25 -3.23
C TRP A 186 11.12 -0.70 -3.61
N PHE A 187 12.06 -0.92 -2.69
CA PHE A 187 13.16 -1.88 -2.87
C PHE A 187 12.60 -3.26 -3.23
N PHE A 188 11.66 -3.75 -2.43
CA PHE A 188 11.04 -5.07 -2.64
C PHE A 188 10.23 -5.11 -3.94
N ALA A 189 9.38 -4.11 -4.18
CA ALA A 189 8.55 -4.06 -5.39
C ALA A 189 9.39 -3.99 -6.67
N SER A 190 10.45 -3.17 -6.69
CA SER A 190 11.32 -3.05 -7.87
C SER A 190 12.03 -4.35 -8.22
N PHE A 191 12.54 -5.07 -7.21
CA PHE A 191 13.17 -6.36 -7.39
C PHE A 191 12.17 -7.43 -7.84
N ALA A 192 11.02 -7.54 -7.17
CA ALA A 192 10.01 -8.53 -7.51
C ALA A 192 9.50 -8.38 -8.96
N ILE A 193 9.34 -7.14 -9.43
CA ILE A 193 8.86 -6.86 -10.79
C ILE A 193 9.95 -7.07 -11.84
N THR A 194 11.18 -6.60 -11.58
CA THR A 194 12.20 -6.47 -12.64
C THR A 194 13.44 -7.34 -12.47
N GLY A 195 13.55 -8.08 -11.37
CA GLY A 195 14.79 -8.77 -10.96
C GLY A 195 15.93 -7.81 -10.60
N LYS A 196 15.70 -6.49 -10.60
CA LYS A 196 16.69 -5.46 -10.33
C LYS A 196 16.22 -4.55 -9.21
N ILE A 197 17.10 -4.33 -8.24
CA ILE A 197 16.84 -3.43 -7.13
C ILE A 197 16.95 -1.98 -7.60
N SER A 198 15.98 -1.16 -7.22
CA SER A 198 16.07 0.30 -7.30
C SER A 198 16.04 0.92 -5.92
N PHE A 199 17.09 1.67 -5.59
CA PHE A 199 17.14 2.47 -4.35
C PHE A 199 16.48 3.85 -4.52
N SER A 200 16.24 4.27 -5.76
CA SER A 200 15.64 5.56 -6.09
C SER A 200 14.13 5.39 -6.28
N ARG A 201 13.36 5.67 -5.23
CA ARG A 201 11.90 5.68 -5.31
C ARG A 201 11.38 6.86 -6.16
N PRO A 202 10.24 6.71 -6.85
CA PRO A 202 9.64 7.80 -7.61
C PRO A 202 9.24 8.96 -6.69
N LYS A 203 9.60 10.18 -7.08
CA LYS A 203 9.28 11.42 -6.32
C LYS A 203 7.83 11.86 -6.52
N ASN A 204 7.34 11.72 -7.75
CA ASN A 204 6.04 12.23 -8.18
C ASN A 204 4.98 11.12 -8.17
N TRP A 205 3.91 11.38 -7.45
CA TRP A 205 2.73 10.51 -7.33
C TRP A 205 1.49 11.37 -7.49
N SER A 206 0.55 10.86 -8.26
CA SER A 206 -0.70 11.54 -8.56
C SER A 206 -1.83 10.52 -8.61
N SER A 207 -3.05 11.03 -8.50
CA SER A 207 -4.24 10.21 -8.64
C SER A 207 -4.86 10.40 -10.01
N TYR A 208 -5.47 9.32 -10.51
CA TYR A 208 -6.05 9.27 -11.83
C TYR A 208 -7.38 8.54 -11.81
N GLN A 209 -8.27 8.91 -12.73
CA GLN A 209 -9.50 8.19 -13.04
C GLN A 209 -9.42 7.61 -14.45
N PHE A 210 -9.97 6.42 -14.63
CA PHE A 210 -10.11 5.76 -15.92
C PHE A 210 -11.54 5.98 -16.41
N LEU A 211 -11.69 6.76 -17.47
CA LEU A 211 -12.96 6.99 -18.15
C LEU A 211 -13.11 5.94 -19.24
N LYS A 212 -14.14 5.10 -19.17
CA LYS A 212 -14.41 4.09 -20.20
C LYS A 212 -14.70 4.77 -21.53
N LYS A 213 -14.08 4.29 -22.60
CA LYS A 213 -14.42 4.72 -23.97
C LYS A 213 -15.68 3.97 -24.39
N GLY A 214 -16.64 4.72 -24.94
CA GLY A 214 -17.90 4.16 -25.46
C GLY A 214 -17.67 3.24 -26.65
#